data_AF-Q2UH27-F1
#
_entry.id   AF-Q2UH27-F1
#
_cell.length_a   1.000
_cell.length_b   1.000
_cell.length_c   1.000
_cell.angle_alpha   90.00
_cell.angle_beta   90.00
_cell.angle_gamma   90.00
#
_symmetry.space_group_name_H-M   'P 1'
#
loop_
_entity.id
_entity.type
_entity.pdbx_description
1 polymer ?
#
loop_
_entity_poly.entity_id
_entity_poly.type
_entity_poly.pdbx_seq_one_letter_code
_entity_poly.pdbx_strand_id
1 'polypeptide(L)'
;MASTDTQLSLKPHHHVVKIEGAREDSENHGEDLISQLKSIPSDITALRIEEDAPSDKEWAILGSHFTDIQSLELESGFNEDLNDKELPLHWPLKRCQISSACGEVTRTPHIRQGRVSHLILLLTSGIRFEGPTSSELSKAHSQAIARGEEKADFITVKEGTPEERQIQITSIPELASKWMINKYEAPKTSFPCLGGTRQTEFPLARIKRCLGRGLTVDTNTRGPVFAFWWEFTLHKNLFIHLQRYIYRRTEQTIFMVE
;
A
#
# COMPACT_ATOMS: atom_id res chain seq x y z
N MET A 1 10.93 -2.02 38.50
CA MET A 1 9.68 -2.20 37.73
C MET A 1 10.03 -3.05 36.53
N ALA A 2 9.47 -4.26 36.43
CA ALA A 2 9.74 -5.17 35.33
C ALA A 2 9.04 -4.65 34.06
N SER A 3 9.78 -4.59 32.95
CA SER A 3 9.22 -4.28 31.63
C SER A 3 8.27 -5.40 31.25
N THR A 4 6.97 -5.14 31.23
CA THR A 4 5.99 -5.98 30.54
C THR A 4 6.08 -5.71 29.04
N ASP A 5 7.25 -5.98 28.46
CA ASP A 5 7.35 -6.21 27.03
C ASP A 5 6.79 -7.60 26.79
N THR A 6 5.47 -7.69 26.63
CA THR A 6 4.85 -8.86 26.03
C THR A 6 5.53 -9.02 24.66
N GLN A 7 6.43 -10.01 24.56
CA GLN A 7 7.09 -10.34 23.30
C GLN A 7 6.00 -10.59 22.27
N LEU A 8 5.87 -9.69 21.30
CA LEU A 8 4.98 -9.91 20.18
C LEU A 8 5.46 -11.18 19.47
N SER A 9 4.63 -12.22 19.42
CA SER A 9 4.94 -13.36 18.57
C SER A 9 5.06 -12.85 17.14
N LEU A 10 6.21 -13.11 16.49
CA LEU A 10 6.43 -12.72 15.10
C LEU A 10 5.56 -13.53 14.12
N LYS A 11 4.99 -14.65 14.60
CA LYS A 11 4.02 -15.49 13.88
C LYS A 11 2.85 -15.80 14.82
N PRO A 12 1.98 -14.81 15.10
CA PRO A 12 0.82 -15.08 15.92
C PRO A 12 -0.17 -15.98 15.17
N HIS A 13 -1.02 -16.70 15.89
CA HIS A 13 -2.12 -17.44 15.28
C HIS A 13 -3.26 -16.47 14.97
N HIS A 14 -3.49 -16.18 13.69
CA HIS A 14 -4.55 -15.26 13.28
C HIS A 14 -5.89 -15.97 13.13
N HIS A 15 -6.92 -15.36 13.72
CA HIS A 15 -8.30 -15.71 13.38
C HIS A 15 -8.64 -15.11 12.03
N VAL A 16 -9.26 -15.90 11.16
CA VAL A 16 -9.59 -15.49 9.80
C VAL A 16 -11.03 -15.00 9.73
N VAL A 17 -11.24 -13.86 9.10
CA VAL A 17 -12.56 -13.36 8.69
C VAL A 17 -12.57 -13.11 7.19
N LYS A 18 -13.65 -13.52 6.54
CA LYS A 18 -13.91 -13.25 5.13
C LYS A 18 -14.84 -12.07 4.99
N ILE A 19 -14.50 -11.18 4.07
CA ILE A 19 -15.15 -9.88 3.89
C ILE A 19 -15.83 -9.83 2.53
N GLU A 20 -16.98 -9.16 2.47
CA GLU A 20 -17.76 -8.97 1.24
C GLU A 20 -17.18 -7.85 0.38
N GLY A 21 -16.57 -6.84 1.01
CA GLY A 21 -15.80 -5.80 0.35
C GLY A 21 -16.61 -4.54 0.06
N ALA A 22 -16.12 -3.69 -0.85
CA ALA A 22 -16.67 -2.35 -1.08
C ALA A 22 -18.03 -2.30 -1.81
N ARG A 23 -18.54 -3.44 -2.30
CA ARG A 23 -19.84 -3.51 -3.00
C ARG A 23 -20.99 -3.60 -1.99
N GLU A 24 -21.33 -2.48 -1.36
CA GLU A 24 -22.44 -2.36 -0.40
C GLU A 24 -23.85 -2.40 -1.04
N ASP A 25 -24.00 -2.94 -2.25
CA ASP A 25 -25.23 -2.84 -3.05
C ASP A 25 -26.40 -3.69 -2.47
N SER A 26 -26.15 -4.48 -1.43
CA SER A 26 -27.14 -5.32 -0.78
C SER A 26 -27.57 -4.76 0.59
N GLU A 27 -28.87 -4.80 0.87
CA GLU A 27 -29.41 -4.40 2.19
C GLU A 27 -28.81 -5.23 3.35
N ASN A 28 -28.36 -6.46 3.03
CA ASN A 28 -27.82 -7.42 3.98
C ASN A 28 -26.29 -7.37 4.09
N HIS A 29 -25.62 -6.38 3.50
CA HIS A 29 -24.16 -6.26 3.49
C HIS A 29 -23.58 -6.36 4.91
N GLY A 30 -22.68 -7.31 5.15
CA GLY A 30 -22.05 -7.54 6.44
C GLY A 30 -22.82 -8.43 7.41
N GLU A 31 -23.99 -8.98 7.04
CA GLU A 31 -24.67 -10.01 7.84
C GLU A 31 -23.83 -11.29 7.94
N ASP A 32 -23.15 -11.68 6.87
CA ASP A 32 -22.26 -12.84 6.86
C ASP A 32 -21.05 -12.60 7.77
N LEU A 33 -20.49 -11.39 7.76
CA LEU A 33 -19.46 -10.98 8.70
C LEU A 33 -19.96 -11.10 10.15
N ILE A 34 -21.12 -10.54 10.47
CA ILE A 34 -21.71 -10.64 11.82
C ILE A 34 -21.90 -12.11 12.23
N SER A 35 -22.33 -12.97 11.30
CA SER A 35 -22.49 -14.40 11.55
C SER A 35 -21.16 -15.07 11.91
N GLN A 36 -20.08 -14.76 11.17
CA GLN A 36 -18.73 -15.26 11.46
C GLN A 36 -18.27 -14.83 12.87
N LEU A 37 -18.44 -13.55 13.20
CA LEU A 37 -17.97 -12.95 14.45
C LEU A 37 -18.61 -13.57 15.71
N LYS A 38 -19.82 -14.14 15.62
CA LYS A 38 -20.45 -14.86 16.75
C LYS A 38 -19.62 -16.01 17.30
N SER A 39 -18.76 -16.60 16.46
CA SER A 39 -17.90 -17.73 16.84
C SER A 39 -16.47 -17.31 17.22
N ILE A 40 -16.12 -16.04 17.05
CA ILE A 40 -14.77 -15.53 17.29
C ILE A 40 -14.78 -14.66 18.56
N PRO A 41 -13.97 -14.97 19.59
CA PRO A 41 -13.88 -14.14 20.79
C PRO A 41 -13.48 -12.69 20.49
N SER A 42 -14.01 -11.74 21.26
CA SER A 42 -13.76 -10.29 21.09
C SER A 42 -12.36 -9.84 21.56
N ASP A 43 -11.68 -10.67 22.35
CA ASP A 43 -10.40 -10.43 23.02
C ASP A 43 -9.21 -11.07 22.30
N ILE A 44 -9.41 -11.55 21.08
CA ILE A 44 -8.29 -12.02 20.24
C ILE A 44 -7.31 -10.89 19.97
N THR A 45 -6.05 -11.24 19.73
CA THR A 45 -4.97 -10.27 19.48
C THR A 45 -4.45 -10.27 18.06
N ALA A 46 -4.84 -11.25 17.24
CA ALA A 46 -4.36 -11.42 15.88
C ALA A 46 -5.50 -11.76 14.93
N LEU A 47 -5.71 -10.90 13.93
CA LEU A 47 -6.78 -10.97 12.94
C LEU A 47 -6.19 -11.00 11.52
N ARG A 48 -6.72 -11.90 10.68
CA ARG A 48 -6.47 -11.94 9.25
C ARG A 48 -7.78 -11.71 8.52
N ILE A 49 -7.76 -10.74 7.61
CA ILE A 49 -8.89 -10.38 6.75
C ILE A 49 -8.57 -10.90 5.34
N GLU A 50 -9.51 -11.65 4.76
CA GLU A 50 -9.37 -12.29 3.45
C GLU A 50 -10.48 -11.88 2.47
N GLU A 51 -10.29 -12.27 1.20
CA GLU A 51 -11.15 -12.05 0.02
C GLU A 51 -11.11 -10.63 -0.56
N ASP A 52 -11.27 -9.60 0.27
CA ASP A 52 -11.27 -8.19 -0.17
C ASP A 52 -10.94 -7.23 1.00
N ALA A 53 -10.71 -5.95 0.68
CA ALA A 53 -10.62 -4.88 1.67
C ALA A 53 -12.01 -4.54 2.26
N PRO A 54 -12.13 -4.40 3.61
CA PRO A 54 -13.41 -4.08 4.23
C PRO A 54 -13.99 -2.74 3.77
N SER A 55 -15.30 -2.72 3.57
CA SER A 55 -16.10 -1.50 3.46
C SER A 55 -16.08 -0.67 4.75
N ASP A 56 -16.55 0.58 4.68
CA ASP A 56 -16.66 1.45 5.87
C ASP A 56 -17.60 0.83 6.91
N LYS A 57 -18.69 0.17 6.45
CA LYS A 57 -19.63 -0.56 7.31
C LYS A 57 -18.97 -1.76 7.99
N GLU A 58 -18.20 -2.56 7.26
CA GLU A 58 -17.52 -3.74 7.81
C GLU A 58 -16.40 -3.34 8.78
N TRP A 59 -15.67 -2.26 8.51
CA TRP A 59 -14.71 -1.70 9.47
C TRP A 59 -15.39 -1.32 10.79
N ALA A 60 -16.57 -0.72 10.74
CA ALA A 60 -17.34 -0.39 11.94
C ALA A 60 -17.78 -1.63 12.72
N ILE A 61 -18.20 -2.70 12.03
CA ILE A 61 -18.56 -3.99 12.64
C ILE A 61 -17.33 -4.62 13.33
N LEU A 62 -16.22 -4.73 12.61
CA LEU A 62 -14.96 -5.28 13.14
C LEU A 62 -14.46 -4.48 14.34
N GLY A 63 -14.46 -3.15 14.24
CA GLY A 63 -14.05 -2.26 15.31
C GLY A 63 -14.92 -2.35 16.55
N SER A 64 -16.22 -2.59 16.38
CA SER A 64 -17.14 -2.75 17.51
C SER A 64 -16.99 -4.09 18.22
N HIS A 65 -16.65 -5.16 17.48
CA HIS A 65 -16.52 -6.51 18.02
C HIS A 65 -15.16 -6.74 18.69
N PHE A 66 -14.06 -6.35 18.05
CA PHE A 66 -12.72 -6.62 18.55
C PHE A 66 -12.15 -5.47 19.37
N THR A 67 -11.54 -5.80 20.51
CA THR A 67 -11.06 -4.81 21.48
C THR A 67 -9.54 -4.69 21.56
N ASP A 68 -8.78 -5.75 21.23
CA ASP A 68 -7.33 -5.81 21.48
C ASP A 68 -6.52 -6.33 20.27
N ILE A 69 -6.89 -5.96 19.04
CA ILE A 69 -6.10 -6.38 17.85
C ILE A 69 -4.72 -5.72 17.87
N GLN A 70 -3.69 -6.55 17.99
CA GLN A 70 -2.27 -6.16 18.00
C GLN A 70 -1.56 -6.57 16.70
N SER A 71 -2.01 -7.63 16.03
CA SER A 71 -1.51 -8.05 14.72
C SER A 71 -2.64 -8.14 13.69
N LEU A 72 -2.51 -7.40 12.60
CA LEU A 72 -3.43 -7.43 11.47
C LEU A 72 -2.72 -7.93 10.21
N GLU A 73 -3.36 -8.85 9.50
CA GLU A 73 -3.04 -9.16 8.11
C GLU A 73 -4.25 -8.79 7.25
N LEU A 74 -4.03 -7.92 6.27
CA LEU A 74 -5.06 -7.43 5.35
C LEU A 74 -4.72 -7.87 3.94
N GLU A 75 -5.59 -8.69 3.35
CA GLU A 75 -5.55 -9.12 1.96
C GLU A 75 -6.55 -8.29 1.16
N SER A 76 -6.09 -7.45 0.23
CA SER A 76 -6.97 -6.58 -0.57
C SER A 76 -7.69 -7.31 -1.72
N GLY A 77 -7.33 -8.57 -1.99
CA GLY A 77 -7.90 -9.33 -3.09
C GLY A 77 -7.63 -8.71 -4.47
N PHE A 78 -8.47 -9.08 -5.44
CA PHE A 78 -8.32 -8.70 -6.85
C PHE A 78 -8.66 -7.23 -7.16
N ASN A 79 -9.38 -6.56 -6.26
CA ASN A 79 -9.73 -5.15 -6.46
C ASN A 79 -8.52 -4.23 -6.24
N GLU A 80 -7.48 -4.72 -5.54
CA GLU A 80 -6.22 -4.02 -5.24
C GLU A 80 -6.36 -2.71 -4.42
N ASP A 81 -7.60 -2.28 -4.16
CA ASP A 81 -7.96 -1.16 -3.30
C ASP A 81 -7.83 -1.54 -1.81
N LEU A 82 -7.39 -0.60 -0.97
CA LEU A 82 -7.13 -0.86 0.45
C LEU A 82 -8.27 -0.53 1.41
N ASN A 83 -9.13 0.41 1.02
CA ASN A 83 -10.13 1.07 1.87
C ASN A 83 -9.78 1.18 3.37
N ASP A 84 -8.55 1.60 3.69
CA ASP A 84 -7.96 1.46 5.02
C ASP A 84 -8.09 2.72 5.91
N LYS A 85 -8.93 3.68 5.49
CA LYS A 85 -9.12 4.96 6.20
C LYS A 85 -9.88 4.79 7.53
N GLU A 86 -10.84 3.85 7.58
CA GLU A 86 -11.72 3.61 8.73
C GLU A 86 -11.17 2.52 9.67
N LEU A 87 -9.90 2.14 9.52
CA LEU A 87 -9.28 1.13 10.35
C LEU A 87 -9.36 1.54 11.85
N PRO A 88 -9.91 0.68 12.74
CA PRO A 88 -10.28 1.09 14.10
C PRO A 88 -9.12 1.65 14.93
N LEU A 89 -9.25 2.91 15.37
CA LEU A 89 -8.18 3.64 16.06
C LEU A 89 -7.89 3.15 17.49
N HIS A 90 -8.85 2.49 18.14
CA HIS A 90 -8.69 1.95 19.48
C HIS A 90 -7.84 0.67 19.51
N TRP A 91 -7.65 0.00 18.37
CA TRP A 91 -6.81 -1.19 18.30
C TRP A 91 -5.34 -0.83 18.59
N PRO A 92 -4.68 -1.52 19.56
CA PRO A 92 -3.28 -1.29 19.89
C PRO A 92 -2.33 -1.96 18.87
N LEU A 93 -2.56 -1.70 17.58
CA LEU A 93 -1.89 -2.37 16.47
C LEU A 93 -0.37 -2.17 16.49
N LYS A 94 0.38 -3.27 16.61
CA LYS A 94 1.85 -3.31 16.61
C LYS A 94 2.42 -3.91 15.34
N ARG A 95 1.74 -4.89 14.75
CA ARG A 95 2.12 -5.53 13.48
C ARG A 95 0.99 -5.36 12.47
N CYS A 96 1.32 -4.85 11.29
CA CYS A 96 0.39 -4.72 10.17
C CYS A 96 1.05 -5.32 8.94
N GLN A 97 0.40 -6.30 8.32
CA GLN A 97 0.75 -6.83 7.02
C GLN A 97 -0.31 -6.41 6.01
N ILE A 98 0.13 -5.85 4.89
CA ILE A 98 -0.72 -5.52 3.76
C ILE A 98 -0.28 -6.41 2.61
N SER A 99 -1.24 -7.15 2.05
CA SER A 99 -1.06 -8.07 0.93
C SER A 99 -1.85 -7.64 -0.31
N SER A 100 -1.27 -7.89 -1.47
CA SER A 100 -1.84 -7.73 -2.84
C SER A 100 -2.28 -6.34 -3.28
N ALA A 101 -2.37 -5.36 -2.38
CA ALA A 101 -2.73 -4.01 -2.76
C ALA A 101 -1.66 -3.37 -3.64
N CYS A 102 -2.01 -3.14 -4.90
CA CYS A 102 -1.10 -2.62 -5.91
C CYS A 102 -1.53 -1.22 -6.35
N GLY A 103 -0.53 -0.36 -6.53
CA GLY A 103 -0.76 0.96 -7.09
C GLY A 103 -1.71 1.87 -6.30
N GLU A 104 -2.05 1.58 -5.04
CA GLU A 104 -2.93 2.42 -4.20
C GLU A 104 -2.14 3.18 -3.11
N VAL A 105 -2.72 4.25 -2.58
CA VAL A 105 -2.22 5.00 -1.43
C VAL A 105 -2.76 4.42 -0.11
N THR A 106 -1.87 4.00 0.78
CA THR A 106 -2.28 3.61 2.15
C THR A 106 -2.73 4.83 2.93
N ARG A 107 -3.93 4.75 3.50
CA ARG A 107 -4.51 5.76 4.40
C ARG A 107 -4.59 5.25 5.84
N THR A 108 -4.10 4.04 6.11
CA THR A 108 -4.07 3.38 7.42
C THR A 108 -3.56 4.36 8.49
N PRO A 109 -4.42 4.80 9.43
CA PRO A 109 -4.06 5.78 10.45
C PRO A 109 -2.86 5.36 11.30
N HIS A 110 -2.77 4.08 11.67
CA HIS A 110 -1.69 3.56 12.52
C HIS A 110 -0.33 3.61 11.83
N ILE A 111 -0.27 3.39 10.52
CA ILE A 111 0.94 3.52 9.71
C ILE A 111 1.34 5.00 9.63
N ARG A 112 0.39 5.88 9.25
CA ARG A 112 0.65 7.31 9.07
C ARG A 112 1.09 8.00 10.36
N GLN A 113 0.61 7.52 11.50
CA GLN A 113 0.98 8.04 12.83
C GLN A 113 2.20 7.33 13.44
N GLY A 114 2.78 6.34 12.76
CA GLY A 114 3.95 5.59 13.25
C GLY A 114 3.67 4.77 14.51
N ARG A 115 2.44 4.25 14.66
CA ARG A 115 2.01 3.40 15.79
C ARG A 115 2.37 1.91 15.57
N VAL A 116 2.56 1.51 14.31
CA VAL A 116 2.95 0.15 13.91
C VAL A 116 4.46 -0.03 14.08
N SER A 117 4.88 -1.02 14.85
CA SER A 117 6.29 -1.39 15.04
C SER A 117 6.82 -2.25 13.89
N HIS A 118 5.96 -3.09 13.31
CA HIS A 118 6.31 -4.03 12.23
C HIS A 118 5.32 -3.88 11.07
N LEU A 119 5.77 -3.26 9.98
CA LEU A 119 5.01 -3.16 8.73
C LEU A 119 5.55 -4.16 7.72
N ILE A 120 4.69 -5.02 7.20
CA ILE A 120 5.03 -6.02 6.18
C ILE A 120 4.22 -5.69 4.93
N LEU A 121 4.90 -5.64 3.80
CA LEU A 121 4.34 -5.32 2.50
C LEU A 121 4.58 -6.53 1.59
N LEU A 122 3.52 -7.29 1.29
CA LEU A 122 3.60 -8.54 0.54
C LEU A 122 2.86 -8.40 -0.78
N LEU A 123 3.55 -8.58 -1.91
CA LEU A 123 2.94 -8.44 -3.25
C LEU A 123 2.23 -7.09 -3.46
N THR A 124 2.69 -6.02 -2.81
CA THR A 124 2.08 -4.68 -2.84
C THR A 124 2.83 -3.74 -3.78
N SER A 125 2.93 -4.15 -5.05
CA SER A 125 3.69 -3.42 -6.06
C SER A 125 3.13 -2.02 -6.28
N GLY A 126 3.96 -1.01 -6.08
CA GLY A 126 3.56 0.39 -6.30
C GLY A 126 2.67 0.99 -5.21
N ILE A 127 2.58 0.38 -4.02
CA ILE A 127 1.91 0.99 -2.86
C ILE A 127 2.55 2.34 -2.50
N ARG A 128 1.72 3.35 -2.23
CA ARG A 128 2.15 4.72 -1.93
C ARG A 128 1.74 5.10 -0.51
N PHE A 129 2.52 5.99 0.11
CA PHE A 129 2.22 6.54 1.44
C PHE A 129 1.76 8.00 1.39
N GLU A 130 1.67 8.55 0.19
CA GLU A 130 1.21 9.90 -0.07
C GLU A 130 0.68 10.02 -1.50
N GLY A 131 0.00 11.13 -1.75
CA GLY A 131 -0.53 11.45 -3.06
C GLY A 131 -1.97 11.00 -3.26
N PRO A 132 -2.46 11.17 -4.49
CA PRO A 132 -3.84 10.83 -4.86
C PRO A 132 -4.07 9.32 -4.85
N THR A 133 -5.32 8.95 -4.63
CA THR A 133 -5.79 7.56 -4.74
C THR A 133 -5.79 7.09 -6.19
N SER A 134 -5.86 5.78 -6.40
CA SER A 134 -6.04 5.18 -7.73
C SER A 134 -7.27 5.76 -8.44
N SER A 135 -8.39 5.89 -7.72
CA SER A 135 -9.63 6.49 -8.24
C SER A 135 -9.46 7.96 -8.64
N GLU A 136 -8.77 8.76 -7.83
CA GLU A 136 -8.49 10.17 -8.13
C GLU A 136 -7.59 10.33 -9.35
N LEU A 137 -6.55 9.49 -9.48
CA LEU A 137 -5.66 9.45 -10.64
C LEU A 137 -6.42 9.08 -11.91
N SER A 138 -7.20 8.00 -11.88
CA SER A 138 -8.04 7.55 -13.00
C SER A 138 -9.00 8.65 -13.43
N LYS A 139 -9.72 9.25 -12.48
CA LYS A 139 -10.67 10.33 -12.78
C LYS A 139 -9.99 11.54 -13.42
N ALA A 140 -8.86 11.98 -12.87
CA ALA A 140 -8.11 13.10 -13.43
C ALA A 140 -7.61 12.80 -14.85
N HIS A 141 -7.16 11.58 -15.10
CA HIS A 141 -6.71 11.13 -16.42
C HIS A 141 -7.85 11.07 -17.43
N SER A 142 -8.99 10.46 -17.09
CA SER A 142 -10.18 10.44 -17.97
C SER A 142 -10.65 11.85 -18.32
N GLN A 143 -10.60 12.78 -17.36
CA GLN A 143 -10.94 14.19 -17.62
C GLN A 143 -9.91 14.87 -18.53
N ALA A 144 -8.61 14.57 -18.40
CA ALA A 144 -7.58 15.12 -19.27
C ALA A 144 -7.70 14.60 -20.71
N ILE A 145 -8.05 13.33 -20.89
CA ILE A 145 -8.41 12.75 -22.20
C ILE A 145 -9.61 13.50 -22.80
N ALA A 146 -10.68 13.70 -22.01
CA ALA A 146 -11.88 14.40 -22.48
C ALA A 146 -11.59 15.86 -22.90
N ARG A 147 -10.59 16.51 -22.30
CA ARG A 147 -10.11 17.85 -22.69
C ARG A 147 -9.14 17.83 -23.88
N GLY A 148 -8.66 16.66 -24.31
CA GLY A 148 -7.65 16.52 -25.37
C GLY A 148 -6.21 16.81 -24.91
N GLU A 149 -5.96 16.85 -23.60
CA GLU A 149 -4.64 17.09 -23.00
C GLU A 149 -3.78 15.82 -22.94
N GLU A 150 -4.42 14.65 -22.87
CA GLU A 150 -3.80 13.33 -22.84
C GLU A 150 -4.39 12.44 -23.93
N LYS A 151 -3.64 11.42 -24.35
CA LYS A 151 -4.13 10.39 -25.26
C LYS A 151 -4.68 9.22 -24.45
N ALA A 152 -5.78 8.64 -24.92
CA ALA A 152 -6.25 7.36 -24.41
C ALA A 152 -5.42 6.23 -25.03
N ASP A 153 -4.99 5.30 -24.20
CA ASP A 153 -4.30 4.08 -24.62
C ASP A 153 -5.31 2.94 -24.76
N PHE A 154 -5.14 2.14 -25.81
CA PHE A 154 -6.04 1.03 -26.13
C PHE A 154 -5.26 -0.25 -26.44
N ILE A 155 -5.83 -1.37 -26.05
CA ILE A 155 -5.45 -2.69 -26.57
C ILE A 155 -6.56 -3.20 -27.47
N THR A 156 -6.18 -3.72 -28.64
CA THR A 156 -7.08 -4.42 -29.54
C THR A 156 -7.17 -5.88 -29.12
N VAL A 157 -8.39 -6.34 -28.85
CA VAL A 157 -8.70 -7.73 -28.52
C VAL A 157 -9.26 -8.41 -29.76
N LYS A 158 -8.76 -9.63 -30.04
CA LYS A 158 -9.15 -10.45 -31.21
C LYS A 158 -8.96 -9.71 -32.55
N GLU A 159 -7.80 -9.09 -32.71
CA GLU A 159 -7.43 -8.38 -33.94
C GLU A 159 -7.60 -9.28 -35.18
N GLY A 160 -8.29 -8.76 -36.20
CA GLY A 160 -8.56 -9.45 -37.46
C GLY A 160 -9.74 -10.43 -37.43
N THR A 161 -10.53 -10.49 -36.35
CA THR A 161 -11.75 -11.31 -36.29
C THR A 161 -13.03 -10.46 -36.27
N PRO A 162 -14.21 -11.03 -36.57
CA PRO A 162 -15.49 -10.31 -36.45
C PRO A 162 -15.80 -9.80 -35.03
N GLU A 163 -15.13 -10.35 -34.00
CA GLU A 163 -15.26 -9.98 -32.60
C GLU A 163 -14.20 -8.97 -32.14
N GLU A 164 -13.46 -8.34 -33.07
CA GLU A 164 -12.46 -7.33 -32.75
C GLU A 164 -13.07 -6.19 -31.95
N ARG A 165 -12.46 -5.87 -30.80
CA ARG A 165 -12.86 -4.74 -29.96
C ARG A 165 -11.65 -4.05 -29.36
N GLN A 166 -11.76 -2.73 -29.15
CA GLN A 166 -10.77 -1.98 -28.41
C GLN A 166 -11.15 -1.88 -26.93
N ILE A 167 -10.17 -2.07 -26.06
CA ILE A 167 -10.30 -1.87 -24.61
C ILE A 167 -9.38 -0.72 -24.23
N GLN A 168 -9.95 0.32 -23.62
CA GLN A 168 -9.15 1.40 -23.07
C GLN A 168 -8.42 0.91 -21.82
N ILE A 169 -7.14 1.24 -21.72
CA ILE A 169 -6.30 0.90 -20.58
C ILE A 169 -5.88 2.18 -19.84
N THR A 170 -5.84 2.09 -18.51
CA THR A 170 -5.30 3.15 -17.65
C THR A 170 -4.24 2.55 -16.76
N SER A 171 -2.98 2.95 -16.97
CA SER A 171 -1.84 2.50 -16.17
C SER A 171 -1.70 3.36 -14.90
N ILE A 172 -2.29 2.91 -13.78
CA ILE A 172 -2.18 3.62 -12.50
C ILE A 172 -0.72 3.87 -12.07
N PRO A 173 0.22 2.92 -12.21
CA PRO A 173 1.62 3.17 -11.87
C PRO A 173 2.23 4.32 -12.67
N GLU A 174 1.91 4.46 -13.96
CA GLU A 174 2.42 5.56 -14.79
C GLU A 174 1.83 6.91 -14.36
N LEU A 175 0.52 6.96 -14.10
CA LEU A 175 -0.14 8.18 -13.61
C LEU A 175 0.45 8.62 -12.26
N ALA A 176 0.66 7.68 -11.36
CA ALA A 176 1.30 7.94 -10.08
C ALA A 176 2.74 8.43 -10.23
N SER A 177 3.50 7.84 -11.14
CA SER A 177 4.88 8.24 -11.45
C SER A 177 4.94 9.67 -11.97
N LYS A 178 4.06 10.02 -12.92
CA LYS A 178 3.92 11.36 -13.47
C LYS A 178 3.55 12.37 -12.38
N TRP A 179 2.62 12.01 -11.49
CA TRP A 179 2.27 12.86 -10.35
C TRP A 179 3.45 13.10 -9.40
N MET A 180 4.21 12.05 -9.06
CA MET A 180 5.39 12.14 -8.20
C MET A 180 6.46 13.04 -8.83
N ILE A 181 6.75 12.85 -10.13
CA ILE A 181 7.70 13.68 -10.88
C ILE A 181 7.25 15.14 -10.84
N ASN A 182 5.99 15.43 -11.18
CA ASN A 182 5.47 16.79 -11.16
C ASN A 182 5.57 17.43 -9.77
N LYS A 183 5.29 16.68 -8.70
CA LYS A 183 5.39 17.19 -7.33
C LYS A 183 6.82 17.51 -6.91
N TYR A 184 7.78 16.66 -7.28
CA TYR A 184 9.15 16.73 -6.75
C TYR A 184 10.17 17.39 -7.68
N GLU A 185 9.90 17.45 -8.96
CA GLU A 185 10.77 18.03 -9.99
C GLU A 185 10.26 19.38 -10.51
N ALA A 186 9.03 19.79 -10.16
CA ALA A 186 8.58 21.15 -10.47
C ALA A 186 9.56 22.18 -9.88
N PRO A 187 10.02 23.17 -10.66
CA PRO A 187 10.87 24.22 -10.14
C PRO A 187 10.14 24.92 -9.00
N LYS A 188 10.72 24.83 -7.79
CA LYS A 188 10.27 25.63 -6.65
C LYS A 188 10.39 27.08 -7.07
N THR A 189 9.29 27.72 -7.43
CA THR A 189 9.25 29.17 -7.58
C THR A 189 9.81 29.76 -6.29
N SER A 190 10.87 30.55 -6.47
CA SER A 190 11.67 31.15 -5.41
C SER A 190 10.77 31.78 -4.35
N PHE A 191 10.85 31.28 -3.12
CA PHE A 191 10.46 32.08 -1.97
C PHE A 191 11.28 33.37 -2.00
N PRO A 192 10.68 34.57 -1.85
CA PRO A 192 11.45 35.78 -1.70
C PRO A 192 12.32 35.64 -0.44
N CYS A 193 13.63 35.71 -0.67
CA CYS A 193 14.66 35.62 0.33
C CYS A 193 14.42 36.64 1.45
N LEU A 194 14.10 36.18 2.66
CA LEU A 194 14.50 36.88 3.88
C LEU A 194 15.84 36.30 4.31
N GLY A 195 16.86 37.16 4.30
CA GLY A 195 18.26 36.81 4.40
C GLY A 195 18.64 36.02 5.65
N GLY A 196 19.56 35.08 5.46
CA GLY A 196 20.18 34.29 6.51
C GLY A 196 21.11 33.25 5.91
N THR A 197 22.34 33.67 5.58
CA THR A 197 23.41 32.81 5.12
C THR A 197 23.70 31.67 6.11
N ARG A 198 23.33 30.44 5.75
CA ARG A 198 24.09 29.22 6.07
C ARG A 198 24.01 28.27 4.88
N GLN A 199 25.11 28.19 4.12
CA GLN A 199 25.38 27.02 3.29
C GLN A 199 25.45 25.80 4.21
N THR A 200 24.41 24.96 4.22
CA THR A 200 24.53 23.59 4.71
C THR A 200 24.88 22.72 3.52
N GLU A 201 26.13 22.25 3.49
CA GLU A 201 26.59 21.20 2.60
C GLU A 201 25.61 20.02 2.58
N PHE A 202 25.30 19.54 1.38
CA PHE A 202 24.55 18.31 1.13
C PHE A 202 25.23 17.10 1.78
N PRO A 203 24.56 16.30 2.63
CA PRO A 203 25.18 15.13 3.23
C PRO A 203 24.95 13.87 2.38
N LEU A 204 25.35 13.87 1.09
CA LEU A 204 25.54 12.62 0.33
C LEU A 204 26.71 11.78 0.91
N ALA A 205 27.66 12.43 1.59
CA ALA A 205 28.83 11.79 2.20
C ALA A 205 28.51 10.99 3.48
N ARG A 206 27.35 11.22 4.13
CA ARG A 206 26.99 10.54 5.40
C ARG A 206 26.33 9.17 5.17
N ILE A 207 25.71 8.97 4.00
CA ILE A 207 25.05 7.70 3.62
C ILE A 207 26.09 6.60 3.37
N LYS A 208 27.28 6.91 2.84
CA LYS A 208 28.35 5.93 2.63
C LYS A 208 28.93 5.35 3.93
N ARG A 209 28.76 6.02 5.08
CA ARG A 209 29.34 5.57 6.36
C ARG A 209 28.43 4.61 7.13
N CYS A 210 27.12 4.56 6.81
CA CYS A 210 26.17 3.65 7.46
C CYS A 210 25.97 2.31 6.73
N LEU A 211 26.47 2.15 5.49
CA LEU A 211 26.36 0.93 4.68
C LEU A 211 27.64 0.07 4.69
N GLY A 212 28.62 0.40 5.52
CA GLY A 212 29.88 -0.33 5.61
C GLY A 212 29.81 -1.50 6.60
N ARG A 213 29.24 -2.64 6.17
CA ARG A 213 29.69 -4.03 6.44
C ARG A 213 28.56 -5.02 6.12
N GLY A 214 28.82 -5.92 5.17
CA GLY A 214 28.10 -7.19 5.03
C GLY A 214 27.15 -7.30 3.85
N LEU A 215 27.64 -7.18 2.62
CA LEU A 215 26.99 -7.78 1.46
C LEU A 215 28.07 -8.26 0.48
N THR A 216 28.51 -9.51 0.67
CA THR A 216 29.18 -10.29 -0.38
C THR A 216 28.07 -10.87 -1.25
N VAL A 217 28.02 -10.47 -2.51
CA VAL A 217 27.14 -11.07 -3.51
C VAL A 217 27.96 -12.14 -4.22
N ASP A 218 27.59 -13.41 -4.03
CA ASP A 218 28.08 -14.51 -4.86
C ASP A 218 27.18 -14.61 -6.10
N THR A 219 27.75 -14.32 -7.27
CA THR A 219 27.08 -14.40 -8.56
C THR A 219 27.41 -15.73 -9.21
N ASN A 220 26.80 -16.83 -8.75
CA ASN A 220 26.74 -18.04 -9.56
C ASN A 220 25.68 -19.03 -9.07
N THR A 221 24.47 -18.96 -9.65
CA THR A 221 23.65 -20.13 -10.02
C THR A 221 22.42 -19.69 -10.82
N ARG A 222 22.00 -20.55 -11.74
CA ARG A 222 21.02 -20.34 -12.83
C ARG A 222 19.57 -20.43 -12.33
N GLY A 223 18.74 -19.40 -12.57
CA GLY A 223 17.29 -19.29 -12.23
C GLY A 223 17.00 -19.32 -10.70
N PRO A 224 15.82 -18.93 -10.15
CA PRO A 224 14.45 -18.83 -10.71
C PRO A 224 13.56 -17.67 -10.13
N VAL A 225 12.25 -17.70 -10.44
CA VAL A 225 11.05 -17.05 -9.80
C VAL A 225 11.33 -16.08 -8.63
N PHE A 226 11.04 -14.79 -8.82
CA PHE A 226 11.16 -13.77 -7.78
C PHE A 226 9.84 -13.51 -7.05
N ALA A 227 9.67 -14.13 -5.89
CA ALA A 227 8.82 -13.57 -4.83
C ALA A 227 9.69 -12.60 -4.02
N PHE A 228 9.41 -11.30 -4.09
CA PHE A 228 10.14 -10.30 -3.32
C PHE A 228 9.57 -10.21 -1.90
N TRP A 229 10.38 -10.59 -0.90
CA TRP A 229 10.08 -10.50 0.52
C TRP A 229 10.88 -9.32 1.12
N TRP A 230 10.20 -8.26 1.57
CA TRP A 230 10.85 -7.07 2.14
C TRP A 230 10.36 -6.86 3.58
N GLU A 231 11.22 -7.11 4.58
CA GLU A 231 11.00 -6.71 5.99
C GLU A 231 11.72 -5.39 6.28
N PHE A 232 11.02 -4.42 6.86
CA PHE A 232 11.61 -3.17 7.35
C PHE A 232 11.40 -2.96 8.84
N THR A 233 12.48 -2.67 9.56
CA THR A 233 12.45 -2.05 10.89
C THR A 233 12.60 -0.54 10.74
N LEU A 234 11.57 0.23 11.11
CA LEU A 234 11.45 1.65 10.75
C LEU A 234 12.11 2.60 11.77
N HIS A 235 12.96 3.50 11.28
CA HIS A 235 13.34 4.76 11.95
C HIS A 235 12.94 5.97 11.09
N LYS A 236 12.31 6.98 11.71
CA LYS A 236 11.59 8.12 11.09
C LYS A 236 12.26 8.86 9.92
N ASN A 237 13.60 8.91 9.86
CA ASN A 237 14.33 9.67 8.82
C ASN A 237 14.77 8.84 7.60
N LEU A 238 14.59 7.51 7.63
CA LEU A 238 14.93 6.63 6.50
C LEU A 238 13.82 6.57 5.43
N PHE A 239 12.61 7.00 5.79
CA PHE A 239 11.36 6.81 5.04
C PHE A 239 11.31 7.54 3.69
N ILE A 240 11.72 8.82 3.65
CA ILE A 240 11.70 9.64 2.42
C ILE A 240 12.78 9.19 1.42
N HIS A 241 13.89 8.67 1.92
CA HIS A 241 15.00 8.21 1.08
C HIS A 241 14.75 6.83 0.45
N LEU A 242 13.97 5.97 1.13
CA LEU A 242 13.69 4.62 0.64
C LEU A 242 12.71 4.62 -0.55
N GLN A 243 11.68 5.47 -0.52
CA GLN A 243 10.73 5.60 -1.64
C GLN A 243 11.42 6.04 -2.95
N ARG A 244 12.41 6.95 -2.87
CA ARG A 244 13.21 7.36 -4.05
C ARG A 244 14.11 6.24 -4.59
N TYR A 245 14.54 5.30 -3.75
CA TYR A 245 15.44 4.22 -4.15
C TYR A 245 14.68 3.04 -4.79
N ILE A 246 13.50 2.68 -4.26
CA ILE A 246 12.64 1.63 -4.81
C ILE A 246 12.16 2.00 -6.22
N TYR A 247 11.71 3.24 -6.40
CA TYR A 247 11.12 3.69 -7.67
C TYR A 247 12.12 3.79 -8.83
N ARG A 248 13.44 3.88 -8.55
CA ARG A 248 14.48 3.84 -9.59
C ARG A 248 14.82 2.43 -10.09
N ARG A 249 14.30 1.36 -9.47
CA ARG A 249 14.71 -0.03 -9.76
C ARG A 249 13.60 -0.97 -10.23
N THR A 250 12.34 -0.56 -10.22
CA THR A 250 11.20 -1.39 -10.66
C THR A 250 10.59 -0.83 -11.94
N GLU A 251 11.23 -1.08 -13.07
CA GLU A 251 10.54 -1.15 -14.37
C GLU A 251 10.01 -2.58 -14.50
N GLN A 252 8.72 -2.80 -14.25
CA GLN A 252 8.05 -4.05 -14.63
C GLN A 252 6.70 -3.72 -15.27
N THR A 253 6.61 -4.02 -16.56
CA THR A 253 5.37 -4.08 -17.35
C THR A 253 4.64 -5.36 -16.97
N ILE A 254 3.41 -5.25 -16.49
CA ILE A 254 2.52 -6.40 -16.26
C ILE A 254 1.46 -6.40 -17.36
N PHE A 255 1.39 -7.49 -18.14
CA PHE A 255 0.27 -7.78 -19.03
C PHE A 255 -0.71 -8.68 -18.27
N MET A 256 -1.98 -8.26 -18.18
CA MET A 256 -3.07 -9.17 -17.84
C MET A 256 -3.81 -9.56 -19.12
N VAL A 257 -3.86 -10.85 -19.41
CA VAL A 257 -4.68 -11.46 -20.47
C VAL A 257 -5.87 -12.10 -19.78
N GLU A 258 -7.09 -11.77 -20.24
CA GLU A 258 -8.37 -12.39 -19.83
C GLU A 258 -8.36 -13.92 -20.00
#